data_AF-A0A410Q7Y4-F1
#
_entry.id   AF-A0A410Q7Y4-F1
#
_cell.length_a   1.000
_cell.length_b   1.000
_cell.length_c   1.000
_cell.angle_alpha   90.00
_cell.angle_beta   90.00
_cell.angle_gamma   90.00
#
_symmetry.space_group_name_H-M   'P 1'
#
loop_
_entity.id
_entity.type
_entity.pdbx_description
1 polymer ?
#
loop_
_entity_poly.entity_id
_entity_poly.type
_entity_poly.pdbx_seq_one_letter_code
_entity_poly.pdbx_strand_id
1 'polypeptide(L)'
;MPPKGHAILSASSADRWLHCPPSARLCESYADKGSDYAAEGTDAHALCEYKLRRALGLPAEDPTDNLTWYNEEMNDCAAGYAAYVLEQAEAAKQICADPVVLIEQRVDFSRWVEGGFGTADCIIIADGTLRVIDYKHGLGVLVSAEENPQMQCYALGALELFDGIYDIETVGMTIYQPRRDNVSTWEISKDALYRWADEVLKPTAELAFAGDGNYLCGEWCGFCKAKANCRARAEANLALAQYEFKLPPLLTDEDIEDILSKADELVSWASDIREYALRQAVSGRKWAGWKLVEGRSNRRYINDAVVADVVERAGFDPYERRVLGVTAMQKLLGKSRFGELLSPYIEKPQGKPTLVPESDKRPAMSTAEADFNENEGGQSYV
;
A
#
# COMPACT_ATOMS: atom_id res chain seq x y z
N MET A 1 39.63 -15.22 14.27
CA MET A 1 38.18 -15.53 14.23
C MET A 1 37.73 -15.37 12.79
N PRO A 2 37.08 -16.37 12.17
CA PRO A 2 36.46 -16.14 10.88
C PRO A 2 35.34 -15.12 11.06
N PRO A 3 35.03 -14.30 10.04
CA PRO A 3 33.93 -13.34 10.14
C PRO A 3 32.64 -14.11 10.49
N LYS A 4 31.83 -13.55 11.40
CA LYS A 4 30.48 -14.06 11.72
C LYS A 4 29.61 -13.95 10.46
N GLY A 5 29.80 -14.87 9.51
CA GLY A 5 29.00 -14.94 8.30
C GLY A 5 27.65 -15.51 8.67
N HIS A 6 26.59 -14.70 8.59
CA HIS A 6 25.24 -15.23 8.60
C HIS A 6 25.05 -16.11 7.35
N ALA A 7 24.51 -17.31 7.52
CA ALA A 7 24.07 -18.11 6.37
C ALA A 7 23.08 -17.28 5.54
N ILE A 8 23.21 -17.32 4.21
CA ILE A 8 22.29 -16.63 3.28
C ILE A 8 20.84 -17.01 3.60
N LEU A 9 20.62 -18.28 3.92
CA LEU A 9 19.33 -18.87 4.31
C LEU A 9 19.35 -19.23 5.80
N SER A 10 19.45 -18.22 6.68
CA SER A 10 19.37 -18.45 8.11
C SER A 10 17.97 -18.93 8.53
N ALA A 11 17.89 -19.80 9.55
CA ALA A 11 16.62 -20.25 10.12
C ALA A 11 15.75 -19.08 10.62
N SER A 12 16.36 -18.08 11.24
CA SER A 12 15.67 -16.86 11.72
C SER A 12 15.06 -16.00 10.61
N SER A 13 15.45 -16.22 9.35
CA SER A 13 14.85 -15.55 8.19
C SER A 13 14.06 -16.50 7.30
N ALA A 14 13.84 -17.75 7.74
CA ALA A 14 13.16 -18.81 6.99
C ALA A 14 11.77 -18.43 6.52
N ASP A 15 10.98 -17.82 7.40
CA ASP A 15 9.67 -17.30 7.03
C ASP A 15 9.72 -16.38 5.79
N ARG A 16 10.71 -15.48 5.72
CA ARG A 16 10.87 -14.55 4.60
C ARG A 16 11.27 -15.25 3.30
N TRP A 17 12.30 -16.09 3.34
CA TRP A 17 12.80 -16.70 2.10
C TRP A 17 11.97 -17.91 1.65
N LEU A 18 11.16 -18.51 2.53
CA LEU A 18 10.15 -19.49 2.11
C LEU A 18 9.02 -18.83 1.32
N HIS A 19 8.54 -17.68 1.80
CA HIS A 19 7.45 -16.96 1.12
C HIS A 19 7.93 -16.12 -0.06
N CYS A 20 9.17 -15.62 -0.05
CA CYS A 20 9.73 -14.78 -1.09
C CYS A 20 11.18 -15.20 -1.37
N PRO A 21 11.41 -16.33 -2.08
CA PRO A 21 12.74 -16.90 -2.29
C PRO A 21 13.80 -15.91 -2.83
N PRO A 22 13.54 -15.11 -3.88
CA PRO A 22 14.57 -14.21 -4.42
C PRO A 22 14.94 -13.07 -3.44
N SER A 23 14.15 -12.86 -2.36
CA SER A 23 14.49 -11.88 -1.34
C SER A 23 15.77 -12.20 -0.58
N ALA A 24 16.17 -13.48 -0.49
CA ALA A 24 17.40 -13.89 0.18
C ALA A 24 18.63 -13.25 -0.48
N ARG A 25 18.78 -13.43 -1.80
CA ARG A 25 19.84 -12.81 -2.61
C ARG A 25 19.71 -11.30 -2.69
N LEU A 26 18.48 -10.79 -2.84
CA LEU A 26 18.25 -9.33 -2.85
C LEU A 26 18.76 -8.66 -1.57
N CYS A 27 18.62 -9.30 -0.41
CA CYS A 27 19.06 -8.71 0.86
C CYS A 27 20.58 -8.66 1.02
N GLU A 28 21.37 -9.43 0.24
CA GLU A 28 22.84 -9.41 0.32
C GLU A 28 23.43 -8.07 -0.13
N SER A 29 22.76 -7.34 -1.03
CA SER A 29 23.20 -6.01 -1.47
C SER A 29 22.93 -4.89 -0.45
N TYR A 30 22.31 -5.22 0.68
CA TYR A 30 21.95 -4.25 1.71
C TYR A 30 22.84 -4.44 2.94
N ALA A 31 23.38 -3.33 3.44
CA ALA A 31 24.15 -3.34 4.68
C ALA A 31 23.30 -3.86 5.84
N ASP A 32 23.88 -4.73 6.66
CA ASP A 32 23.27 -5.16 7.91
C ASP A 32 23.41 -4.06 8.95
N LYS A 33 22.41 -3.19 9.00
CA LYS A 33 22.27 -2.22 10.08
C LYS A 33 21.45 -2.93 11.16
N GLY A 34 22.14 -3.45 12.17
CA GLY A 34 21.49 -3.96 13.37
C GLY A 34 20.54 -2.92 13.97
N SER A 35 19.63 -3.36 14.82
CA SER A 35 18.71 -2.49 15.55
C SER A 35 18.96 -2.60 17.04
N ASP A 36 18.59 -1.55 17.78
CA ASP A 36 18.59 -1.56 19.25
C ASP A 36 17.78 -2.73 19.79
N TYR A 37 16.64 -3.05 19.15
CA TYR A 37 15.82 -4.23 19.49
C TYR A 37 16.57 -5.56 19.31
N ALA A 38 17.41 -5.69 18.28
CA ALA A 38 18.20 -6.91 18.08
C ALA A 38 19.36 -7.01 19.10
N ALA A 39 19.93 -5.87 19.50
CA ALA A 39 20.94 -5.80 20.56
C ALA A 39 20.33 -6.14 21.93
N GLU A 40 19.19 -5.55 22.29
CA GLU A 40 18.43 -5.86 23.51
C GLU A 40 18.06 -7.35 23.58
N GLY A 41 17.60 -7.92 22.45
CA GLY A 41 17.34 -9.36 22.35
C GLY A 41 18.59 -10.19 22.64
N THR A 42 19.74 -9.83 22.04
CA THR A 42 21.01 -10.56 22.26
C THR A 42 21.42 -10.57 23.73
N ASP A 43 21.30 -9.41 24.42
CA ASP A 43 21.57 -9.31 25.85
C ASP A 43 20.61 -10.19 26.68
N ALA A 44 19.33 -10.24 26.29
CA ALA A 44 18.33 -11.07 26.95
C ALA A 44 18.62 -12.57 26.77
N HIS A 45 19.04 -13.03 25.57
CA HIS A 45 19.44 -14.44 25.35
C HIS A 45 20.66 -14.82 26.20
N ALA A 46 21.67 -13.95 26.30
CA ALA A 46 22.84 -14.20 27.14
C ALA A 46 22.45 -14.36 28.62
N LEU A 47 21.51 -13.54 29.12
CA LEU A 47 20.99 -13.66 30.47
C LEU A 47 20.16 -14.94 30.68
N CYS A 48 19.37 -15.34 29.68
CA CYS A 48 18.61 -16.60 29.67
C CYS A 48 19.54 -17.82 29.75
N GLU A 49 20.58 -17.87 28.92
CA GLU A 49 21.60 -18.92 28.93
C GLU A 49 22.24 -19.04 30.32
N TYR A 50 22.70 -17.92 30.88
CA TYR A 50 23.33 -17.88 32.20
C TYR A 50 22.40 -18.46 33.28
N LYS A 51 21.16 -17.95 33.37
CA LYS A 51 20.21 -18.39 34.40
C LYS A 51 19.85 -19.86 34.26
N LEU A 52 19.63 -20.34 33.04
CA LEU A 52 19.31 -21.74 32.78
C LEU A 52 20.47 -22.68 33.14
N ARG A 53 21.71 -22.34 32.74
CA ARG A 53 22.91 -23.11 33.13
C ARG A 53 23.05 -23.18 34.65
N ARG A 54 22.88 -22.06 35.35
CA ARG A 54 22.93 -21.99 36.82
C ARG A 54 21.85 -22.88 37.47
N ALA A 55 20.64 -22.84 36.94
CA ALA A 55 19.51 -23.67 37.39
C ALA A 55 19.79 -25.17 37.25
N LEU A 56 20.50 -25.57 36.19
CA LEU A 56 20.88 -26.96 35.91
C LEU A 56 22.19 -27.39 36.60
N GLY A 57 22.80 -26.52 37.42
CA GLY A 57 24.08 -26.80 38.09
C GLY A 57 25.29 -26.84 37.16
N LEU A 58 25.18 -26.26 35.96
CA LEU A 58 26.25 -26.19 34.98
C LEU A 58 27.14 -24.95 35.22
N PRO A 59 28.43 -25.01 34.81
CA PRO A 59 29.29 -23.83 34.82
C PRO A 59 28.72 -22.71 33.94
N ALA A 60 28.67 -21.49 34.48
CA ALA A 60 28.23 -20.29 33.79
C ALA A 60 28.90 -19.05 34.39
N GLU A 61 29.23 -18.09 33.54
CA GLU A 61 29.73 -16.76 33.93
C GLU A 61 28.56 -15.77 33.91
N ASP A 62 28.48 -14.90 34.91
CA ASP A 62 27.40 -13.91 35.01
C ASP A 62 27.62 -12.78 33.97
N PRO A 63 26.74 -12.62 32.97
CA PRO A 63 26.94 -11.65 31.92
C PRO A 63 26.52 -10.23 32.33
N THR A 64 25.86 -10.05 33.48
CA THR A 64 25.10 -8.84 33.84
C THR A 64 25.90 -7.54 33.68
N ASP A 65 27.17 -7.52 34.10
CA ASP A 65 28.03 -6.33 34.00
C ASP A 65 28.38 -5.91 32.56
N ASN A 66 28.23 -6.83 31.60
CA ASN A 66 28.54 -6.63 30.18
C ASN A 66 27.29 -6.36 29.32
N LEU A 67 26.09 -6.44 29.90
CA LEU A 67 24.84 -6.22 29.19
C LEU A 67 24.56 -4.72 29.08
N THR A 68 24.36 -4.24 27.86
CA THR A 68 24.07 -2.83 27.59
C THR A 68 22.63 -2.47 27.92
N TRP A 69 21.70 -3.41 27.71
CA TRP A 69 20.26 -3.20 27.83
C TRP A 69 19.64 -3.80 29.10
N TYR A 70 20.46 -4.21 30.06
CA TYR A 70 19.98 -4.85 31.29
C TYR A 70 18.99 -3.97 32.06
N ASN A 71 17.88 -4.60 32.49
CA ASN A 71 16.91 -4.03 33.41
C ASN A 71 16.19 -5.16 34.18
N GLU A 72 15.38 -4.79 35.17
CA GLU A 72 14.66 -5.74 36.02
C GLU A 72 13.65 -6.60 35.23
N GLU A 73 12.95 -6.01 34.25
CA GLU A 73 12.01 -6.74 33.37
C GLU A 73 12.74 -7.85 32.59
N MET A 74 13.92 -7.57 32.04
CA MET A 74 14.75 -8.55 31.33
C MET A 74 15.22 -9.66 32.28
N ASN A 75 15.62 -9.31 33.50
CA ASN A 75 16.00 -10.27 34.52
C ASN A 75 14.85 -11.22 34.88
N ASP A 76 13.64 -10.68 35.06
CA ASP A 76 12.45 -11.45 35.39
C ASP A 76 12.01 -12.35 34.23
N CYS A 77 12.04 -11.82 33.00
CA CYS A 77 11.77 -12.60 31.79
C CYS A 77 12.74 -13.77 31.63
N ALA A 78 14.05 -13.55 31.88
CA ALA A 78 15.06 -14.59 31.79
C ALA A 78 14.93 -15.63 32.92
N ALA A 79 14.51 -15.20 34.12
CA ALA A 79 14.22 -16.12 35.22
C ALA A 79 12.99 -16.98 34.93
N GLY A 80 11.92 -16.39 34.38
CA GLY A 80 10.72 -17.09 33.94
C GLY A 80 11.01 -18.13 32.86
N TYR A 81 11.84 -17.78 31.87
CA TYR A 81 12.30 -18.72 30.85
C TYR A 81 13.04 -19.92 31.45
N ALA A 82 14.02 -19.68 32.33
CA ALA A 82 14.76 -20.76 32.98
C ALA A 82 13.85 -21.68 33.80
N ALA A 83 12.87 -21.11 34.53
CA ALA A 83 11.88 -21.89 35.28
C ALA A 83 11.00 -22.75 34.36
N TYR A 84 10.54 -22.19 33.24
CA TYR A 84 9.74 -22.92 32.25
C TYR A 84 10.51 -24.11 31.66
N VAL A 85 11.77 -23.89 31.24
CA VAL A 85 12.61 -24.96 30.69
C VAL A 85 12.87 -26.05 31.72
N LEU A 86 13.11 -25.68 32.99
CA LEU A 86 13.25 -26.66 34.07
C LEU A 86 11.98 -27.51 34.25
N GLU A 87 10.80 -26.91 34.19
CA GLU A 87 9.53 -27.64 34.25
C GLU A 87 9.42 -28.66 33.11
N GLN A 88 9.77 -28.26 31.88
CA GLN A 88 9.78 -29.18 30.73
C GLN A 88 10.82 -30.30 30.89
N ALA A 89 12.00 -30.00 31.45
CA ALA A 89 13.03 -31.01 31.71
C ALA A 89 12.60 -32.00 32.79
N GLU A 90 11.94 -31.55 33.86
CA GLU A 90 11.37 -32.43 34.89
C GLU A 90 10.23 -33.29 34.35
N ALA A 91 9.39 -32.74 33.46
CA ALA A 91 8.37 -33.53 32.77
C ALA A 91 8.99 -34.63 31.90
N ALA A 92 10.08 -34.34 31.18
CA ALA A 92 10.80 -35.34 30.40
C ALA A 92 11.39 -36.48 31.26
N LYS A 93 11.87 -36.18 32.48
CA LYS A 93 12.36 -37.18 33.44
C LYS A 93 11.28 -38.15 33.93
N GLN A 94 10.00 -37.82 33.80
CA GLN A 94 8.90 -38.74 34.14
C GLN A 94 8.71 -39.83 33.07
N ILE A 95 9.19 -39.59 31.85
CA ILE A 95 8.98 -40.45 30.68
C ILE A 95 10.26 -41.21 30.30
N CYS A 96 11.41 -40.60 30.52
CA CYS A 96 12.73 -41.14 30.20
C CYS A 96 13.65 -41.06 31.42
N ALA A 97 14.48 -42.08 31.63
CA ALA A 97 15.39 -42.14 32.78
C ALA A 97 16.57 -41.16 32.67
N ASP A 98 16.97 -40.82 31.44
CA ASP A 98 18.16 -40.05 31.12
C ASP A 98 17.89 -38.97 30.03
N PRO A 99 16.94 -38.05 30.25
CA PRO A 99 16.71 -36.97 29.30
C PRO A 99 17.91 -36.04 29.24
N VAL A 100 18.21 -35.57 28.03
CA VAL A 100 19.33 -34.67 27.77
C VAL A 100 18.80 -33.26 27.55
N VAL A 101 19.41 -32.29 28.24
CA VAL A 101 19.12 -30.86 28.06
C VAL A 101 20.36 -30.18 27.49
N LEU A 102 20.22 -29.57 26.32
CA LEU A 102 21.26 -28.80 25.64
C LEU A 102 20.84 -27.34 25.62
N ILE A 103 21.81 -26.44 25.77
CA ILE A 103 21.62 -25.00 25.86
C ILE A 103 22.53 -24.34 24.82
N GLU A 104 22.01 -23.36 24.08
CA GLU A 104 22.73 -22.69 22.98
C GLU A 104 23.36 -23.70 22.00
N GLN A 105 22.59 -24.75 21.68
CA GLN A 105 23.08 -25.85 20.87
C GLN A 105 23.11 -25.44 19.39
N ARG A 106 24.30 -25.49 18.79
CA ARG A 106 24.43 -25.37 17.34
C ARG A 106 23.82 -26.59 16.67
N VAL A 107 22.88 -26.34 15.76
CA VAL A 107 22.18 -27.36 14.97
C VAL A 107 22.50 -27.18 13.49
N ASP A 108 22.60 -28.30 12.77
CA ASP A 108 22.95 -28.33 11.34
C ASP A 108 21.82 -29.00 10.56
N PHE A 109 21.20 -28.25 9.66
CA PHE A 109 20.14 -28.73 8.77
C PHE A 109 20.57 -28.62 7.31
N SER A 110 21.89 -28.67 7.06
CA SER A 110 22.49 -28.47 5.75
C SER A 110 22.12 -29.53 4.73
N ARG A 111 21.57 -30.66 5.20
CA ARG A 111 20.94 -31.70 4.38
C ARG A 111 19.80 -31.16 3.49
N TRP A 112 19.04 -30.17 3.95
CA TRP A 112 17.93 -29.58 3.20
C TRP A 112 18.22 -28.18 2.68
N VAL A 113 19.06 -27.42 3.37
CA VAL A 113 19.35 -26.02 3.04
C VAL A 113 20.86 -25.83 2.90
N GLU A 114 21.38 -25.43 1.74
CA GLU A 114 22.83 -25.31 1.54
C GLU A 114 23.47 -24.36 2.57
N GLY A 115 24.39 -24.90 3.39
CA GLY A 115 25.03 -24.16 4.48
C GLY A 115 24.08 -23.77 5.62
N GLY A 116 22.93 -24.43 5.73
CA GLY A 116 21.90 -24.18 6.74
C GLY A 116 22.33 -24.63 8.14
N PHE A 117 22.45 -23.68 9.05
CA PHE A 117 22.69 -23.96 10.47
C PHE A 117 21.95 -22.94 11.35
N GLY A 118 21.83 -23.28 12.63
CA GLY A 118 21.18 -22.47 13.65
C GLY A 118 21.83 -22.64 15.02
N THR A 119 21.38 -21.82 15.96
CA THR A 119 21.62 -22.03 17.39
C THR A 119 20.26 -22.08 18.04
N ALA A 120 19.92 -23.22 18.64
CA ALA A 120 18.69 -23.38 19.40
C ALA A 120 18.97 -23.05 20.87
N ASP A 121 18.13 -22.20 21.47
CA ASP A 121 18.34 -21.74 22.84
C ASP A 121 18.29 -22.90 23.84
N CYS A 122 17.29 -23.78 23.70
CA CYS A 122 17.22 -25.02 24.46
C CYS A 122 16.66 -26.18 23.64
N ILE A 123 17.28 -27.35 23.80
CA ILE A 123 16.79 -28.63 23.27
C ILE A 123 16.67 -29.60 24.43
N ILE A 124 15.53 -30.28 24.55
CA ILE A 124 15.29 -31.36 25.50
C ILE A 124 14.97 -32.62 24.71
N ILE A 125 15.74 -33.69 24.95
CA ILE A 125 15.58 -34.97 24.28
C ILE A 125 15.24 -36.03 25.32
N ALA A 126 14.24 -36.84 25.03
CA ALA A 126 13.81 -37.99 25.81
C ALA A 126 13.31 -39.09 24.85
N ASP A 127 13.16 -40.32 25.35
CA ASP A 127 12.55 -41.39 24.55
C ASP A 127 11.17 -40.96 24.01
N GLY A 128 10.96 -41.15 22.70
CA GLY A 128 9.76 -40.76 21.98
C GLY A 128 9.63 -39.27 21.65
N THR A 129 10.36 -38.35 22.31
CA THR A 129 10.12 -36.91 22.18
C THR A 129 11.38 -36.04 22.06
N LEU A 130 11.31 -35.06 21.16
CA LEU A 130 12.27 -33.97 21.02
C LEU A 130 11.54 -32.65 21.26
N ARG A 131 12.03 -31.80 22.16
CA ARG A 131 11.48 -30.46 22.40
C ARG A 131 12.52 -29.40 22.09
N VAL A 132 12.18 -28.43 21.25
CA VAL A 132 12.98 -27.23 20.99
C VAL A 132 12.26 -26.04 21.57
N ILE A 133 12.92 -25.28 22.45
CA ILE A 133 12.36 -24.10 23.10
C ILE A 133 13.21 -22.90 22.70
N ASP A 134 12.57 -21.89 22.12
CA ASP A 134 13.20 -20.66 21.64
C ASP A 134 12.59 -19.45 22.37
N TYR A 135 13.46 -18.62 22.90
CA TYR A 135 13.14 -17.41 23.63
C TYR A 135 12.97 -16.24 22.67
N LYS A 136 11.91 -15.45 22.84
CA LYS A 136 11.70 -14.21 22.10
C LYS A 136 11.53 -13.03 23.04
N HIS A 137 12.45 -12.07 22.94
CA HIS A 137 12.40 -10.85 23.74
C HIS A 137 11.54 -9.72 23.12
N GLY A 138 11.25 -9.78 21.82
CA GLY A 138 10.61 -8.66 21.13
C GLY A 138 9.19 -8.35 21.64
N LEU A 139 8.87 -7.06 21.81
CA LEU A 139 7.52 -6.60 22.17
C LEU A 139 6.60 -6.39 20.96
N GLY A 140 7.15 -6.00 19.80
CA GLY A 140 6.37 -5.47 18.68
C GLY A 140 5.58 -6.50 17.85
N VAL A 141 5.99 -7.77 17.85
CA VAL A 141 5.39 -8.83 17.02
C VAL A 141 5.16 -10.06 17.89
N LEU A 142 3.94 -10.57 17.92
CA LEU A 142 3.62 -11.85 18.57
C LEU A 142 4.11 -12.99 17.68
N VAL A 143 4.88 -13.92 18.24
CA VAL A 143 5.47 -15.04 17.48
C VAL A 143 4.76 -16.35 17.86
N SER A 144 4.19 -17.03 16.86
CA SER A 144 3.57 -18.36 17.03
C SER A 144 4.60 -19.47 16.79
N ALA A 145 4.47 -20.58 17.50
CA ALA A 145 5.22 -21.81 17.23
C ALA A 145 4.56 -22.69 16.15
N GLU A 146 3.26 -22.49 15.90
CA GLU A 146 2.50 -23.25 14.91
C GLU A 146 3.07 -23.04 13.50
N GLU A 147 3.48 -24.15 12.87
CA GLU A 147 4.09 -24.18 11.54
C GLU A 147 5.25 -23.19 11.36
N ASN A 148 5.97 -22.87 12.45
CA ASN A 148 7.02 -21.87 12.42
C ASN A 148 8.29 -22.42 11.74
N PRO A 149 8.72 -21.85 10.59
CA PRO A 149 9.83 -22.42 9.84
C PRO A 149 11.19 -22.34 10.55
N GLN A 150 11.40 -21.33 11.40
CA GLN A 150 12.63 -21.25 12.20
C GLN A 150 12.72 -22.45 13.15
N MET A 151 11.64 -22.71 13.87
CA MET A 151 11.56 -23.80 14.84
C MET A 151 11.68 -25.16 14.15
N GLN A 152 11.04 -25.33 13.00
CA GLN A 152 11.14 -26.56 12.21
C GLN A 152 12.57 -26.81 11.72
N CYS A 153 13.30 -25.76 11.27
CA CYS A 153 14.71 -25.89 10.91
C CYS A 153 15.58 -26.31 12.11
N TYR A 154 15.32 -25.75 13.30
CA TYR A 154 16.05 -26.13 14.51
C TYR A 154 15.76 -27.58 14.92
N ALA A 155 14.49 -27.99 14.85
CA ALA A 155 14.10 -29.37 15.11
C ALA A 155 14.74 -30.36 14.12
N LEU A 156 14.78 -30.05 12.82
CA LEU A 156 15.47 -30.86 11.82
C LEU A 156 16.95 -31.03 12.14
N GLY A 157 17.63 -29.94 12.48
CA GLY A 157 19.05 -30.01 12.82
C GLY A 157 19.32 -30.70 14.16
N ALA A 158 18.36 -30.71 15.08
CA ALA A 158 18.43 -31.50 16.31
C ALA A 158 18.21 -32.99 16.03
N LEU A 159 17.28 -33.36 15.15
CA LEU A 159 17.08 -34.74 14.71
C LEU A 159 18.34 -35.32 14.06
N GLU A 160 19.02 -34.57 13.18
CA GLU A 160 20.27 -35.03 12.54
C GLU A 160 21.38 -35.36 13.55
N LEU A 161 21.35 -34.75 14.75
CA LEU A 161 22.33 -35.03 15.80
C LEU A 161 21.97 -36.25 16.66
N PHE A 162 20.67 -36.54 16.86
CA PHE A 162 20.21 -37.43 17.93
C PHE A 162 19.24 -38.55 17.53
N ASP A 163 18.65 -38.53 16.33
CA ASP A 163 17.68 -39.54 15.87
C ASP A 163 18.29 -40.95 15.73
N GLY A 164 19.62 -41.06 15.60
CA GLY A 164 20.34 -42.33 15.65
C GLY A 164 20.60 -42.88 17.07
N ILE A 165 20.32 -42.08 18.10
CA ILE A 165 20.58 -42.39 19.52
C ILE A 165 19.27 -42.60 20.28
N TYR A 166 18.28 -41.74 20.02
CA TYR A 166 16.95 -41.78 20.63
C TYR A 166 15.89 -42.11 19.58
N ASP A 167 14.93 -42.96 19.95
CA ASP A 167 13.79 -43.26 19.08
C ASP A 167 12.74 -42.14 19.20
N ILE A 168 12.94 -41.07 18.44
CA ILE A 168 12.08 -39.88 18.48
C ILE A 168 10.87 -40.08 17.56
N GLU A 169 9.67 -39.94 18.08
CA GLU A 169 8.43 -40.03 17.30
C GLU A 169 7.75 -38.67 17.13
N THR A 170 7.78 -37.86 18.18
CA THR A 170 7.10 -36.56 18.26
C THR A 170 8.08 -35.43 18.52
N VAL A 171 7.92 -34.33 17.79
CA VAL A 171 8.70 -33.11 17.93
C VAL A 171 7.80 -32.00 18.45
N GLY A 172 8.13 -31.46 19.61
CA GLY A 172 7.52 -30.24 20.17
C GLY A 172 8.41 -29.02 19.92
N MET A 173 7.80 -27.93 19.51
CA MET A 173 8.46 -26.65 19.31
C MET A 173 7.73 -25.60 20.12
N THR A 174 8.46 -24.87 20.96
CA THR A 174 7.90 -23.86 21.83
C THR A 174 8.57 -22.51 21.59
N ILE A 175 7.74 -21.49 21.40
CA ILE A 175 8.14 -20.09 21.46
C ILE A 175 7.76 -19.56 22.85
N TYR A 176 8.76 -19.09 23.60
CA TYR A 176 8.57 -18.46 24.90
C TYR A 176 8.81 -16.95 24.78
N GLN A 177 7.72 -16.17 24.82
CA GLN A 177 7.72 -14.72 24.63
C GLN A 177 7.06 -14.00 25.81
N PRO A 178 7.79 -13.80 26.92
CA PRO A 178 7.21 -13.39 28.20
C PRO A 178 6.64 -11.97 28.18
N ARG A 179 7.26 -11.03 27.44
CA ARG A 179 6.79 -9.63 27.34
C ARG A 179 5.44 -9.46 26.62
N ARG A 180 4.92 -10.55 26.06
CA ARG A 180 3.59 -10.62 25.44
C ARG A 180 2.67 -11.64 26.12
N ASP A 181 3.06 -12.15 27.29
CA ASP A 181 2.38 -13.25 28.00
C ASP A 181 2.09 -14.45 27.08
N ASN A 182 3.03 -14.75 26.18
CA ASN A 182 2.84 -15.74 25.12
C ASN A 182 3.79 -16.93 25.32
N VAL A 183 3.20 -18.11 25.54
CA VAL A 183 3.88 -19.40 25.45
C VAL A 183 3.11 -20.20 24.41
N SER A 184 3.68 -20.33 23.22
CA SER A 184 3.07 -21.03 22.09
C SER A 184 3.83 -22.32 21.86
N THR A 185 3.12 -23.46 21.86
CA THR A 185 3.71 -24.77 21.60
C THR A 185 2.98 -25.43 20.44
N TRP A 186 3.75 -26.02 19.53
CA TRP A 186 3.25 -26.81 18.43
C TRP A 186 3.97 -28.16 18.39
N GLU A 187 3.19 -29.23 18.24
CA GLU A 187 3.69 -30.59 18.18
C GLU A 187 3.39 -31.19 16.80
N ILE A 188 4.37 -31.89 16.24
CA ILE A 188 4.30 -32.54 14.94
C ILE A 188 5.01 -33.90 15.01
N SER A 189 4.57 -34.89 14.23
CA SER A 189 5.31 -36.14 14.11
C SER A 189 6.62 -35.95 13.34
N LYS A 190 7.63 -36.75 13.67
CA LYS A 190 8.92 -36.78 12.97
C LYS A 190 8.74 -36.93 11.46
N ASP A 191 7.88 -37.86 11.04
CA ASP A 191 7.60 -38.11 9.62
C ASP A 191 6.98 -36.90 8.90
N ALA A 192 6.07 -36.18 9.56
CA ALA A 192 5.45 -35.00 8.97
C ALA A 192 6.44 -33.83 8.87
N LEU A 193 7.36 -33.70 9.85
CA LEU A 193 8.44 -32.72 9.79
C LEU A 193 9.42 -33.02 8.65
N TYR A 194 9.84 -34.28 8.46
CA TYR A 194 10.67 -34.67 7.33
C TYR A 194 9.96 -34.47 5.98
N ARG A 195 8.65 -34.76 5.91
CA ARG A 195 7.86 -34.49 4.70
C ARG A 195 7.87 -33.01 4.35
N TRP A 196 7.64 -32.12 5.33
CA TRP A 196 7.75 -30.68 5.10
C TRP A 196 9.16 -30.28 4.65
N ALA A 197 10.19 -30.88 5.24
CA ALA A 197 11.58 -30.62 4.86
C ALA A 197 11.87 -30.97 3.40
N ASP A 198 11.36 -32.12 2.93
CA ASP A 198 11.60 -32.61 1.58
C ASP A 198 10.69 -31.95 0.52
N GLU A 199 9.42 -31.69 0.86
CA GLU A 199 8.42 -31.18 -0.09
C GLU A 199 8.38 -29.65 -0.17
N VAL A 200 8.72 -28.95 0.90
CA VAL A 200 8.60 -27.48 1.00
C VAL A 200 9.95 -26.82 1.22
N LEU A 201 10.66 -27.20 2.30
CA LEU A 201 11.87 -26.50 2.73
C LEU A 201 12.97 -26.57 1.68
N LYS A 202 13.35 -27.79 1.27
CA LYS A 202 14.48 -28.01 0.36
C LYS A 202 14.26 -27.41 -1.03
N PRO A 203 13.15 -27.67 -1.75
CA PRO A 203 12.93 -27.07 -3.07
C PRO A 203 12.92 -25.53 -3.03
N THR A 204 12.35 -24.96 -1.96
CA THR A 204 12.28 -23.51 -1.81
C THR A 204 13.62 -22.91 -1.43
N ALA A 205 14.41 -23.60 -0.60
CA ALA A 205 15.78 -23.21 -0.29
C ALA A 205 16.68 -23.22 -1.53
N GLU A 206 16.54 -24.21 -2.42
CA GLU A 206 17.26 -24.25 -3.70
C GLU A 206 16.96 -23.02 -4.57
N LEU A 207 15.67 -22.65 -4.69
CA LEU A 207 15.27 -21.40 -5.40
C LEU A 207 15.85 -20.15 -4.72
N ALA A 208 15.72 -20.06 -3.40
CA ALA A 208 16.20 -18.90 -2.64
C ALA A 208 17.72 -18.76 -2.73
N PHE A 209 18.45 -19.87 -2.73
CA PHE A 209 19.89 -19.90 -2.89
C PHE A 209 20.31 -19.54 -4.32
N ALA A 210 19.55 -19.92 -5.35
CA ALA A 210 19.78 -19.48 -6.72
C ALA A 210 19.40 -18.00 -6.95
N GLY A 211 18.53 -17.43 -6.10
CA GLY A 211 17.92 -16.12 -6.33
C GLY A 211 16.75 -16.15 -7.32
N ASP A 212 16.20 -17.33 -7.56
CA ASP A 212 15.09 -17.58 -8.48
C ASP A 212 13.73 -17.48 -7.78
N GLY A 213 12.65 -17.55 -8.56
CA GLY A 213 11.27 -17.48 -8.09
C GLY A 213 10.64 -16.09 -8.22
N ASN A 214 9.50 -15.90 -7.56
CA ASN A 214 8.73 -14.65 -7.65
C ASN A 214 8.95 -13.78 -6.40
N TYR A 215 9.01 -12.46 -6.60
CA TYR A 215 8.90 -11.52 -5.50
C TYR A 215 7.46 -11.46 -5.01
N LEU A 216 7.23 -11.88 -3.76
CA LEU A 216 5.91 -11.86 -3.13
C LEU A 216 5.88 -10.90 -1.94
N CYS A 217 4.72 -10.28 -1.71
CA CYS A 217 4.45 -9.34 -0.63
C CYS A 217 3.51 -9.98 0.41
N GLY A 218 3.87 -9.86 1.69
CA GLY A 218 3.12 -10.37 2.83
C GLY A 218 3.72 -9.86 4.14
N GLU A 219 3.34 -10.47 5.26
CA GLU A 219 3.80 -10.04 6.61
C GLU A 219 5.33 -10.10 6.76
N TRP A 220 5.97 -11.07 6.11
CA TRP A 220 7.43 -11.24 6.07
C TRP A 220 8.19 -10.00 5.51
N CYS A 221 7.51 -9.12 4.78
CA CYS A 221 8.13 -7.88 4.27
C CYS A 221 8.60 -6.94 5.39
N GLY A 222 8.05 -7.02 6.60
CA GLY A 222 8.48 -6.21 7.75
C GLY A 222 9.96 -6.42 8.12
N PHE A 223 10.46 -7.64 7.89
CA PHE A 223 11.83 -8.09 8.21
C PHE A 223 12.75 -8.15 6.98
N CYS A 224 12.28 -7.67 5.82
CA CYS A 224 13.09 -7.61 4.61
C CYS A 224 13.99 -6.35 4.62
N LYS A 225 15.28 -6.48 4.27
CA LYS A 225 16.19 -5.33 4.17
C LYS A 225 15.80 -4.38 3.03
N ALA A 226 15.19 -4.91 1.96
CA ALA A 226 14.68 -4.15 0.82
C ALA A 226 13.29 -3.53 1.04
N LYS A 227 12.71 -3.62 2.25
CA LYS A 227 11.29 -3.27 2.52
C LYS A 227 10.88 -1.85 2.16
N ALA A 228 11.84 -0.91 2.10
CA ALA A 228 11.57 0.50 1.80
C ALA A 228 11.47 0.81 0.29
N ASN A 229 12.13 0.02 -0.55
CA ASN A 229 12.22 0.25 -2.00
C ASN A 229 11.86 -0.98 -2.85
N CYS A 230 11.27 -2.01 -2.26
CA CYS A 230 10.81 -3.21 -2.95
C CYS A 230 9.62 -2.90 -3.89
N ARG A 231 9.77 -3.23 -5.18
CA ARG A 231 8.73 -3.05 -6.21
C ARG A 231 7.47 -3.87 -5.91
N ALA A 232 7.61 -5.15 -5.61
CA ALA A 232 6.47 -6.04 -5.33
C ALA A 232 5.64 -5.55 -4.12
N ARG A 233 6.30 -5.01 -3.10
CA ARG A 233 5.62 -4.40 -1.95
C ARG A 233 4.89 -3.11 -2.33
N ALA A 234 5.51 -2.26 -3.15
CA ALA A 234 4.88 -1.05 -3.64
C ALA A 234 3.64 -1.34 -4.49
N GLU A 235 3.73 -2.32 -5.39
CA GLU A 235 2.60 -2.75 -6.24
C GLU A 235 1.45 -3.33 -5.42
N ALA A 236 1.73 -4.20 -4.44
CA ALA A 236 0.71 -4.73 -3.54
C ALA A 236 -0.02 -3.62 -2.75
N ASN A 237 0.73 -2.63 -2.23
CA ASN A 237 0.13 -1.51 -1.50
C ASN A 237 -0.64 -0.55 -2.41
N LEU A 238 -0.17 -0.31 -3.64
CA LEU A 238 -0.89 0.51 -4.63
C LEU A 238 -2.19 -0.16 -5.09
N ALA A 239 -2.22 -1.49 -5.19
CA ALA A 239 -3.45 -2.22 -5.48
C ALA A 239 -4.50 -2.00 -4.38
N LEU A 240 -4.11 -1.98 -3.10
CA LEU A 240 -5.02 -1.64 -1.99
C LEU A 240 -5.56 -0.21 -2.12
N ALA A 241 -4.70 0.74 -2.47
CA ALA A 241 -5.10 2.12 -2.74
C ALA A 241 -6.14 2.20 -3.87
N GLN A 242 -6.03 1.40 -4.93
CA GLN A 242 -7.05 1.38 -6.01
C GLN A 242 -8.46 0.97 -5.52
N TYR A 243 -8.56 0.20 -4.43
CA TYR A 243 -9.85 -0.17 -3.82
C TYR A 243 -10.41 0.95 -2.93
N GLU A 244 -9.57 1.63 -2.15
CA GLU A 244 -10.00 2.79 -1.33
C GLU A 244 -10.30 4.04 -2.18
N PHE A 245 -9.62 4.21 -3.32
CA PHE A 245 -9.81 5.31 -4.27
C PHE A 245 -10.70 4.94 -5.45
N LYS A 246 -11.66 4.03 -5.27
CA LYS A 246 -12.76 3.92 -6.23
C LYS A 246 -13.60 5.19 -6.15
N LEU A 247 -13.27 6.15 -7.01
CA LEU A 247 -14.09 7.35 -7.19
C LEU A 247 -15.52 6.90 -7.53
N PRO A 248 -16.54 7.51 -6.91
CA PRO A 248 -17.92 7.21 -7.24
C PRO A 248 -18.15 7.35 -8.75
N PRO A 249 -19.12 6.62 -9.33
CA PRO A 249 -19.38 6.68 -10.77
C PRO A 249 -19.88 8.06 -11.23
N LEU A 250 -20.21 8.96 -10.30
CA LEU A 250 -20.69 10.32 -10.53
C LEU A 250 -19.74 11.30 -9.82
N LEU A 251 -19.53 12.47 -10.42
CA LEU A 251 -18.84 13.59 -9.78
C LEU A 251 -19.66 14.10 -8.59
N THR A 252 -18.99 14.51 -7.51
CA THR A 252 -19.63 15.23 -6.41
C THR A 252 -19.84 16.70 -6.78
N ASP A 253 -20.66 17.42 -6.02
CA ASP A 253 -20.83 18.87 -6.21
C ASP A 253 -19.50 19.62 -6.01
N GLU A 254 -18.67 19.17 -5.07
CA GLU A 254 -17.32 19.70 -4.82
C GLU A 254 -16.39 19.48 -6.03
N ASP A 255 -16.46 18.31 -6.68
CA ASP A 255 -15.72 18.03 -7.92
C ASP A 255 -16.16 19.00 -9.03
N ILE A 256 -17.46 19.25 -9.15
CA ILE A 256 -18.04 20.16 -10.15
C ILE A 256 -17.60 21.60 -9.88
N GLU A 257 -17.59 22.05 -8.63
CA GLU A 257 -17.13 23.38 -8.24
C GLU A 257 -15.63 23.60 -8.56
N ASP A 258 -14.78 22.63 -8.24
CA ASP A 258 -13.34 22.69 -8.58
C ASP A 258 -13.13 22.74 -10.09
N ILE A 259 -13.87 21.92 -10.86
CA ILE A 259 -13.83 21.94 -12.33
C ILE A 259 -14.29 23.29 -12.89
N LEU A 260 -15.40 23.84 -12.38
CA LEU A 260 -15.94 25.13 -12.82
C LEU A 260 -14.92 26.26 -12.63
N SER A 261 -14.16 26.23 -11.53
CA SER A 261 -13.13 27.23 -11.26
C SER A 261 -11.98 27.24 -12.28
N LYS A 262 -11.73 26.10 -12.96
CA LYS A 262 -10.61 25.90 -13.90
C LYS A 262 -11.06 25.83 -15.37
N ALA A 263 -12.37 25.65 -15.62
CA ALA A 263 -12.91 25.35 -16.94
C ALA A 263 -12.61 26.45 -17.96
N ASP A 264 -12.77 27.72 -17.59
CA ASP A 264 -12.56 28.85 -18.51
C ASP A 264 -11.09 28.98 -18.94
N GLU A 265 -10.15 28.75 -18.02
CA GLU A 265 -8.71 28.74 -18.33
C GLU A 265 -8.36 27.59 -19.28
N LEU A 266 -8.92 26.40 -19.04
CA LEU A 266 -8.72 25.24 -19.90
C LEU A 266 -9.26 25.50 -21.32
N VAL A 267 -10.44 26.10 -21.43
CA VAL A 267 -11.04 26.46 -22.73
C VAL A 267 -10.22 27.52 -23.45
N SER A 268 -9.72 28.53 -22.72
CA SER A 268 -8.82 29.55 -23.28
C SER A 268 -7.55 28.93 -23.82
N TRP A 269 -6.85 28.14 -23.01
CA TRP A 269 -5.61 27.47 -23.41
C TRP A 269 -5.81 26.53 -24.59
N ALA A 270 -6.89 25.75 -24.61
CA ALA A 270 -7.22 24.90 -25.75
C ALA A 270 -7.46 25.72 -27.03
N SER A 271 -8.02 26.92 -26.92
CA SER A 271 -8.22 27.84 -28.04
C SER A 271 -6.88 28.39 -28.54
N ASP A 272 -5.98 28.78 -27.64
CA ASP A 272 -4.63 29.25 -27.97
C ASP A 272 -3.81 28.18 -28.71
N ILE A 273 -3.90 26.93 -28.25
CA ILE A 273 -3.25 25.78 -28.90
C ILE A 273 -3.82 25.55 -30.31
N ARG A 274 -5.14 25.63 -30.48
CA ARG A 274 -5.78 25.51 -31.80
C ARG A 274 -5.32 26.61 -32.75
N GLU A 275 -5.28 27.85 -32.28
CA GLU A 275 -4.84 28.98 -33.09
C GLU A 275 -3.35 28.87 -33.47
N TYR A 276 -2.50 28.48 -32.51
CA TYR A 276 -1.10 28.19 -32.78
C TYR A 276 -0.94 27.08 -33.83
N ALA A 277 -1.61 25.94 -33.65
CA ALA A 277 -1.54 24.81 -34.56
C ALA A 277 -2.00 25.19 -35.99
N LEU A 278 -3.07 25.99 -36.09
CA LEU A 278 -3.57 26.53 -37.36
C LEU A 278 -2.54 27.45 -38.03
N ARG A 279 -1.97 28.42 -37.29
CA ARG A 279 -0.93 29.33 -37.83
C ARG A 279 0.29 28.56 -38.35
N GLN A 280 0.72 27.54 -37.62
CA GLN A 280 1.82 26.66 -38.07
C GLN A 280 1.43 25.84 -39.30
N ALA A 281 0.19 25.33 -39.36
CA ALA A 281 -0.29 24.55 -40.50
C ALA A 281 -0.39 25.37 -41.79
N VAL A 282 -0.86 26.61 -41.69
CA VAL A 282 -0.87 27.59 -42.80
C VAL A 282 0.56 27.88 -43.29
N SER A 283 1.54 27.85 -42.39
CA SER A 283 2.96 28.03 -42.71
C SER A 283 3.66 26.75 -43.23
N GLY A 284 2.91 25.66 -43.46
CA GLY A 284 3.40 24.43 -44.07
C GLY A 284 3.68 23.26 -43.11
N ARG A 285 3.50 23.44 -41.79
CA ARG A 285 3.68 22.35 -40.82
C ARG A 285 2.51 21.35 -40.89
N LYS A 286 2.82 20.05 -40.83
CA LYS A 286 1.79 18.99 -40.77
C LYS A 286 1.65 18.46 -39.34
N TRP A 287 0.40 18.24 -38.92
CA TRP A 287 0.05 17.61 -37.64
C TRP A 287 -0.57 16.23 -37.91
N ALA A 288 -0.12 15.20 -37.21
CA ALA A 288 -0.60 13.83 -37.42
C ALA A 288 -2.11 13.73 -37.14
N GLY A 289 -2.89 13.17 -38.07
CA GLY A 289 -4.35 13.03 -37.95
C GLY A 289 -5.16 14.28 -38.32
N TRP A 290 -4.52 15.38 -38.71
CA TRP A 290 -5.19 16.64 -39.08
C TRP A 290 -4.87 17.05 -40.51
N LYS A 291 -5.80 17.75 -41.16
CA LYS A 291 -5.62 18.33 -42.49
C LYS A 291 -6.08 19.79 -42.50
N LEU A 292 -5.37 20.64 -43.25
CA LEU A 292 -5.78 22.00 -43.53
C LEU A 292 -6.76 22.00 -44.72
N VAL A 293 -7.92 22.64 -44.55
CA VAL A 293 -8.96 22.74 -45.58
C VAL A 293 -9.50 24.16 -45.63
N GLU A 294 -10.12 24.54 -46.75
CA GLU A 294 -10.84 25.80 -46.84
C GLU A 294 -12.06 25.82 -45.90
N GLY A 295 -12.30 26.98 -45.28
CA GLY A 295 -13.51 27.21 -44.51
C GLY A 295 -14.75 27.17 -45.39
N ARG A 296 -15.93 26.97 -44.79
CA ARG A 296 -17.20 27.00 -45.52
C ARG A 296 -17.44 28.40 -46.10
N SER A 297 -17.55 28.52 -47.43
CA SER A 297 -17.90 29.76 -48.10
C SER A 297 -19.42 29.97 -48.15
N ASN A 298 -19.89 31.19 -47.88
CA ASN A 298 -21.29 31.58 -48.10
C ASN A 298 -21.49 32.11 -49.52
N ARG A 299 -22.61 31.75 -50.16
CA ARG A 299 -23.01 32.34 -51.45
C ARG A 299 -23.38 33.81 -51.23
N ARG A 300 -22.93 34.67 -52.14
CA ARG A 300 -23.30 36.09 -52.20
C ARG A 300 -23.70 36.45 -53.63
N TYR A 301 -24.64 37.39 -53.77
CA TYR A 301 -24.92 38.00 -55.06
C TYR A 301 -23.73 38.85 -55.50
N ILE A 302 -23.43 38.82 -56.79
CA ILE A 302 -22.30 39.57 -57.38
C ILE A 302 -22.72 41.03 -57.62
N ASN A 303 -23.98 41.26 -57.98
CA ASN A 303 -24.55 42.58 -58.20
C ASN A 303 -26.04 42.57 -57.89
N ASP A 304 -26.42 43.26 -56.81
CA ASP A 304 -27.79 43.26 -56.30
C ASP A 304 -28.78 43.90 -57.28
N ALA A 305 -28.36 44.88 -58.10
CA ALA A 305 -29.23 45.54 -59.07
C ALA A 305 -29.60 44.64 -60.24
N VAL A 306 -28.64 43.84 -60.73
CA VAL A 306 -28.90 42.84 -61.78
C VAL A 306 -29.80 41.73 -61.25
N VAL A 307 -29.55 41.29 -60.01
CA VAL A 307 -30.38 40.27 -59.36
C VAL A 307 -31.80 40.78 -59.18
N ALA A 308 -31.97 42.03 -58.73
CA ALA A 308 -33.29 42.63 -58.56
C ALA A 308 -34.07 42.71 -59.89
N ASP A 309 -33.47 43.24 -60.95
CA ASP A 309 -34.12 43.34 -62.28
C ASP A 309 -34.50 41.97 -62.85
N VAL A 310 -33.64 40.95 -62.69
CA VAL A 310 -33.94 39.57 -63.13
C VAL A 310 -35.12 38.98 -62.38
N VAL A 311 -35.19 39.19 -61.06
CA VAL A 311 -36.26 38.66 -60.20
C VAL A 311 -37.58 39.42 -60.42
N GLU A 312 -37.52 40.74 -60.61
CA GLU A 312 -38.68 41.58 -60.95
C GLU A 312 -39.28 41.20 -62.30
N ARG A 313 -38.45 40.98 -63.34
CA ARG A 313 -38.91 40.49 -64.65
C ARG A 313 -39.54 39.10 -64.59
N ALA A 314 -39.13 38.29 -63.62
CA ALA A 314 -39.74 36.99 -63.35
C ALA A 314 -41.05 37.10 -62.56
N GLY A 315 -41.48 38.31 -62.19
CA GLY A 315 -42.75 38.58 -61.52
C GLY A 315 -42.69 38.49 -59.99
N PHE A 316 -41.50 38.50 -59.38
CA PHE A 316 -41.31 38.42 -57.93
C PHE A 316 -40.69 39.72 -57.38
N ASP A 317 -40.97 40.07 -56.12
CA ASP A 317 -40.30 41.19 -55.43
C ASP A 317 -38.97 40.69 -54.83
N PRO A 318 -37.80 41.16 -55.32
CA PRO A 318 -36.49 40.74 -54.81
C PRO A 318 -36.14 41.34 -53.46
N TYR A 319 -36.92 42.30 -52.95
CA TYR A 319 -36.59 43.05 -51.74
C TYR A 319 -37.33 42.52 -50.51
N GLU A 320 -36.59 42.34 -49.43
CA GLU A 320 -37.16 42.07 -48.11
C GLU A 320 -37.54 43.40 -47.43
N ARG A 321 -38.84 43.64 -47.22
CA ARG A 321 -39.32 44.77 -46.42
C ARG A 321 -39.37 44.38 -44.95
N ARG A 322 -38.37 44.79 -44.18
CA ARG A 322 -38.33 44.57 -42.72
C ARG A 322 -38.52 45.85 -41.93
N VAL A 323 -39.21 45.75 -40.79
CA VAL A 323 -39.26 46.81 -39.79
C VAL A 323 -37.83 47.09 -39.29
N LEU A 324 -37.48 48.37 -39.13
CA LEU A 324 -36.15 48.74 -38.64
C LEU A 324 -35.92 48.20 -37.23
N GLY A 325 -34.70 47.71 -36.98
CA GLY A 325 -34.27 47.34 -35.63
C GLY A 325 -34.34 48.53 -34.67
N VAL A 326 -34.54 48.28 -33.37
CA VAL A 326 -34.81 49.30 -32.33
C VAL A 326 -33.89 50.50 -32.43
N THR A 327 -32.57 50.30 -32.55
CA THR A 327 -31.59 51.39 -32.65
C THR A 327 -31.74 52.22 -33.93
N ALA A 328 -32.02 51.59 -35.07
CA ALA A 328 -32.23 52.29 -36.34
C ALA A 328 -33.57 53.04 -36.35
N MET A 329 -34.62 52.45 -35.78
CA MET A 329 -35.94 53.07 -35.62
C MET A 329 -35.88 54.28 -34.67
N GLN A 330 -35.10 54.19 -33.59
CA GLN A 330 -34.83 55.32 -32.67
C GLN A 330 -34.09 56.47 -33.37
N LYS A 331 -33.13 56.17 -34.26
CA LYS A 331 -32.46 57.20 -35.06
C LYS A 331 -33.40 57.88 -36.05
N LEU A 332 -34.35 57.13 -36.63
CA LEU A 332 -35.32 57.67 -37.59
C LEU A 332 -36.37 58.57 -36.93
N LEU A 333 -36.96 58.12 -35.81
CA LEU A 333 -38.07 58.82 -35.15
C LEU A 333 -37.61 59.84 -34.10
N GLY A 334 -36.37 59.72 -33.61
CA GLY A 334 -35.88 60.40 -32.41
C GLY A 334 -36.34 59.69 -31.13
N LYS A 335 -35.51 59.70 -30.07
CA LYS A 335 -35.76 58.92 -28.84
C LYS A 335 -37.11 59.23 -28.16
N SER A 336 -37.52 60.49 -28.13
CA SER A 336 -38.79 60.92 -27.50
C SER A 336 -40.00 60.38 -28.28
N ARG A 337 -40.05 60.61 -29.59
CA ARG A 337 -41.15 60.16 -30.46
C ARG A 337 -41.18 58.63 -30.62
N PHE A 338 -40.02 57.97 -30.60
CA PHE A 338 -39.92 56.52 -30.52
C PHE A 338 -40.54 55.98 -29.22
N GLY A 339 -40.25 56.62 -28.09
CA GLY A 339 -40.85 56.27 -26.80
C GLY A 339 -42.37 56.44 -26.79
N GLU A 340 -42.89 57.56 -27.30
CA GLU A 340 -44.34 57.81 -27.35
C GLU A 340 -45.08 56.81 -28.24
N LEU A 341 -44.54 56.49 -29.42
CA LEU A 341 -45.25 55.69 -30.41
C LEU A 341 -45.07 54.18 -30.22
N LEU A 342 -43.90 53.73 -29.74
CA LEU A 342 -43.51 52.32 -29.82
C LEU A 342 -43.30 51.63 -28.47
N SER A 343 -43.26 52.35 -27.33
CA SER A 343 -43.10 51.72 -26.01
C SER A 343 -44.16 50.65 -25.68
N PRO A 344 -45.45 50.80 -26.06
CA PRO A 344 -46.45 49.74 -25.85
C PRO A 344 -46.19 48.44 -26.64
N TYR A 345 -45.28 48.48 -27.62
CA TYR A 345 -45.01 47.39 -28.55
C TYR A 345 -43.58 46.83 -28.42
N ILE A 346 -42.87 47.16 -27.34
CA ILE A 346 -41.52 46.68 -27.05
C ILE A 346 -41.53 45.83 -25.78
N GLU A 347 -41.15 44.56 -25.93
CA GLU A 347 -40.91 43.67 -24.81
C GLU A 347 -39.40 43.60 -24.52
N LYS A 348 -39.01 43.70 -23.25
CA LYS A 348 -37.66 43.38 -22.79
C LYS A 348 -37.71 42.04 -22.06
N PRO A 349 -37.48 40.91 -22.75
CA PRO A 349 -37.54 39.61 -22.10
C PRO A 349 -36.45 39.50 -21.04
N GLN A 350 -36.73 38.72 -19.98
CA GLN A 350 -35.74 38.40 -18.96
C GLN A 350 -34.60 37.60 -19.60
N GLY A 351 -33.36 37.96 -19.28
CA GLY A 351 -32.19 37.23 -19.76
C GLY A 351 -32.18 35.79 -19.23
N LYS A 352 -31.67 34.85 -20.03
CA LYS A 352 -31.53 33.45 -19.58
C LYS A 352 -30.60 33.38 -18.36
N PRO A 353 -30.94 32.58 -17.33
CA PRO A 353 -30.02 32.32 -16.21
C PRO A 353 -28.68 31.82 -16.73
N THR A 354 -27.58 32.29 -16.14
CA THR A 354 -26.23 31.89 -16.49
C THR A 354 -25.43 31.81 -15.19
N LEU A 355 -24.79 30.66 -14.96
CA LEU A 355 -23.91 30.48 -13.83
C LEU A 355 -22.60 31.21 -14.10
N VAL A 356 -22.15 32.03 -13.14
CA VAL A 356 -20.92 32.83 -13.22
C VAL A 356 -20.23 32.85 -11.87
N PRO A 357 -18.91 33.11 -11.80
CA PRO A 357 -18.22 33.24 -10.53
C PRO A 357 -18.78 34.39 -9.68
N GLU A 358 -18.68 34.28 -8.35
CA GLU A 358 -19.09 35.32 -7.38
C GLU A 358 -18.42 36.69 -7.61
N SER A 359 -17.28 36.73 -8.31
CA SER A 359 -16.64 37.99 -8.70
C SER A 359 -17.40 38.77 -9.79
N ASP A 360 -18.37 38.15 -10.47
CA ASP A 360 -19.22 38.83 -11.45
C ASP A 360 -20.07 39.90 -10.75
N LYS A 361 -20.10 41.11 -11.31
CA LYS A 361 -20.76 42.26 -10.69
C LYS A 361 -22.29 42.23 -10.78
N ARG A 362 -22.84 41.32 -11.58
CA ARG A 362 -24.30 41.19 -11.74
C ARG A 362 -24.89 40.61 -10.46
N PRO A 363 -26.04 41.13 -9.98
CA PRO A 363 -26.68 40.58 -8.80
C PRO A 363 -27.12 39.14 -9.05
N ALA A 364 -27.01 38.29 -8.03
CA ALA A 364 -27.54 36.94 -8.05
C ALA A 364 -29.05 36.96 -8.34
N MET A 365 -29.53 35.96 -9.08
CA MET A 365 -30.95 35.82 -9.37
C MET A 365 -31.67 35.23 -8.15
N SER A 366 -32.83 35.78 -7.77
CA SER A 366 -33.74 35.17 -6.78
C SER A 366 -34.17 33.80 -7.29
N THR A 367 -33.96 32.75 -6.52
CA THR A 367 -34.46 31.41 -6.83
C THR A 367 -35.91 31.30 -6.34
N ALA A 368 -36.66 30.33 -6.85
CA ALA A 368 -38.06 30.12 -6.42
C ALA A 368 -38.22 29.94 -4.89
N GLU A 369 -37.19 29.49 -4.18
CA GLU A 369 -37.20 29.39 -2.70
C GLU A 369 -37.17 30.75 -1.99
N ALA A 370 -36.57 31.77 -2.59
CA ALA A 370 -36.55 33.13 -2.00
C ALA A 370 -37.90 33.84 -2.17
N ASP A 371 -38.62 33.58 -3.26
CA ASP A 371 -39.94 34.17 -3.53
C ASP A 371 -41.05 33.60 -2.61
N PHE A 372 -40.86 32.42 -2.01
CA PHE A 372 -41.81 31.85 -1.03
C PHE A 372 -41.64 32.44 0.39
N ASN A 373 -40.43 32.84 0.79
CA ASN A 373 -40.16 33.33 2.14
C ASN A 373 -40.51 34.82 2.37
N GLU A 374 -40.69 35.63 1.32
CA GLU A 374 -41.12 37.04 1.47
C GLU A 374 -42.64 37.22 1.68
N ASN A 375 -43.47 36.19 1.42
CA ASN A 375 -44.94 36.31 1.52
C ASN A 375 -45.55 35.94 2.89
N GLU A 376 -44.76 35.50 3.88
CA GLU A 376 -45.27 35.23 5.25
C GLU A 376 -45.07 36.43 6.22
N GLY A 377 -44.45 37.50 5.76
CA GLY A 377 -44.03 38.64 6.58
C GLY A 377 -44.88 39.91 6.44
N GLY A 378 -46.20 39.83 6.60
CA GLY A 378 -46.97 41.03 6.98
C GLY A 378 -48.37 41.16 6.41
N GLN A 379 -49.36 40.98 7.27
CA GLN A 379 -50.58 41.79 7.32
C GLN A 379 -51.24 41.65 8.71
N SER A 380 -50.81 42.48 9.66
CA SER A 380 -51.66 42.88 10.79
C SER A 380 -52.41 44.15 10.38
N TYR A 381 -53.72 44.06 10.18
CA TYR A 381 -54.59 45.23 10.11
C TYR A 381 -55.44 45.29 11.39
N VAL A 382 -55.21 46.39 12.13
CA VAL A 382 -56.05 47.10 13.12
C VAL A 382 -56.91 46.28 14.08
#